data_AF-A0A1T1D6A2-F1
#
_entry.id   AF-A0A1T1D6A2-F1
#
_cell.length_a   1.000
_cell.length_b   1.000
_cell.length_c   1.000
_cell.angle_alpha   90.00
_cell.angle_beta   90.00
_cell.angle_gamma   90.00
#
_symmetry.space_group_name_H-M   'P 1'
#
loop_
_entity.id
_entity.type
_entity.pdbx_description
1 polymer ?
#
loop_
_entity_poly.entity_id
_entity_poly.type
_entity_poly.pdbx_seq_one_letter_code
_entity_poly.pdbx_strand_id
1 'polypeptide(L)'
;MGTSHIEFLVEERSMEAFLTPLLRRCLPGDCTFRIHEHQGKPALLRKLKNRLRGYAWLPSDHRIVVIVDMDQDQCDQLKSQLEQACSDAGLHSKQAAGGPQWQVVTRIAIEELEAWYFGDWQAVCRAFPKVS
;
A
#
# COMPACT_ATOMS: atom_id res chain seq x y z
N MET A 1 18.10 -1.24 14.07
CA MET A 1 17.75 0.19 13.96
C MET A 1 16.28 0.26 13.59
N GLY A 2 15.49 1.09 14.27
CA GLY A 2 14.05 1.25 13.96
C GLY A 2 13.84 2.00 12.64
N THR A 3 12.63 1.93 12.10
CA THR A 3 12.26 2.67 10.88
C THR A 3 11.91 4.12 11.24
N SER A 4 12.63 5.10 10.69
CA SER A 4 12.43 6.54 10.96
C SER A 4 11.46 7.22 9.99
N HIS A 5 11.28 6.67 8.79
CA HIS A 5 10.36 7.20 7.79
C HIS A 5 9.70 6.10 6.95
N ILE A 6 8.43 6.30 6.57
CA ILE A 6 7.69 5.41 5.68
C ILE A 6 7.00 6.17 4.55
N GLU A 7 7.31 5.79 3.31
CA GLU A 7 6.62 6.25 2.10
C GLU A 7 5.51 5.24 1.74
N PHE A 8 4.26 5.68 1.70
CA PHE A 8 3.12 4.87 1.28
C PHE A 8 2.75 5.20 -0.17
N LEU A 9 2.74 4.20 -1.05
CA LEU A 9 2.20 4.30 -2.40
C LEU A 9 0.86 3.56 -2.40
N VAL A 10 -0.23 4.32 -2.47
CA VAL A 10 -1.58 3.77 -2.34
C VAL A 10 -2.37 3.94 -3.63
N GLU A 11 -3.27 3.01 -3.85
CA GLU A 11 -4.08 2.94 -5.05
C GLU A 11 -4.95 4.18 -5.27
N GLU A 12 -5.59 4.69 -4.21
CA GLU A 12 -6.61 5.74 -4.32
C GLU A 12 -6.76 6.57 -3.03
N ARG A 13 -7.62 7.60 -3.09
CA ARG A 13 -7.83 8.58 -2.03
C ARG A 13 -8.51 8.01 -0.78
N SER A 14 -9.36 6.99 -0.91
CA SER A 14 -10.02 6.32 0.22
C SER A 14 -8.97 5.72 1.18
N MET A 15 -7.95 5.05 0.63
CA MET A 15 -6.84 4.45 1.36
C MET A 15 -5.98 5.51 2.07
N GLU A 16 -5.71 6.64 1.41
CA GLU A 16 -5.04 7.78 2.06
C GLU A 16 -5.84 8.29 3.27
N ALA A 17 -7.16 8.45 3.09
CA ALA A 17 -8.05 8.94 4.14
C ALA A 17 -8.13 7.97 5.33
N PHE A 18 -8.08 6.65 5.08
CA PHE A 18 -8.02 5.62 6.12
C PHE A 18 -6.67 5.61 6.85
N LEU A 19 -5.56 5.60 6.09
CA LEU A 19 -4.22 5.49 6.65
C LEU A 19 -3.80 6.71 7.46
N THR A 20 -4.17 7.92 7.03
CA THR A 20 -3.73 9.16 7.69
C THR A 20 -4.01 9.18 9.22
N PRO A 21 -5.25 8.98 9.70
CA PRO A 21 -5.54 8.92 11.12
C PRO A 21 -5.02 7.64 11.80
N LEU A 22 -5.01 6.51 11.09
CA LEU A 22 -4.52 5.23 11.61
C LEU A 22 -3.03 5.30 11.94
N LEU A 23 -2.21 5.72 10.98
CA LEU A 23 -0.75 5.79 11.11
C LEU A 23 -0.31 6.77 12.20
N ARG A 24 -1.01 7.91 12.36
CA ARG A 24 -0.75 8.85 13.47
C ARG A 24 -0.92 8.22 14.86
N ARG A 25 -1.76 7.19 14.98
CA ARG A 25 -2.02 6.50 16.25
C ARG A 25 -1.15 5.26 16.44
N CYS A 26 -0.77 4.60 15.34
CA CYS A 26 -0.06 3.33 15.36
C CYS A 26 1.46 3.48 15.28
N LEU A 27 1.96 4.53 14.64
CA LEU A 27 3.41 4.73 14.49
C LEU A 27 4.02 5.36 15.75
N PRO A 28 5.26 4.97 16.12
CA PRO A 28 6.05 5.67 17.12
C PRO A 28 6.19 7.16 16.79
N GLY A 29 6.29 8.02 17.81
CA GLY A 29 6.30 9.48 17.63
C GLY A 29 7.52 10.04 16.87
N ASP A 30 8.60 9.27 16.76
CA ASP A 30 9.81 9.56 15.99
C ASP A 30 9.79 9.00 14.56
N CYS A 31 8.75 8.23 14.20
CA CYS A 31 8.55 7.68 12.87
C CYS A 31 7.64 8.59 12.05
N THR A 32 8.18 9.16 10.98
CA THR A 32 7.42 10.03 10.06
C THR A 32 6.86 9.24 8.88
N PHE A 33 5.84 9.76 8.20
CA PHE A 33 5.31 9.11 7.00
C PHE A 33 4.78 10.10 5.97
N ARG A 34 4.70 9.65 4.72
CA ARG A 34 4.05 10.35 3.60
C ARG A 34 3.21 9.36 2.81
N ILE A 35 2.07 9.80 2.30
CA ILE A 35 1.18 8.99 1.47
C ILE A 35 1.11 9.62 0.08
N HIS A 36 1.23 8.80 -0.94
CA HIS A 36 1.10 9.17 -2.34
C HIS A 36 -0.05 8.37 -2.93
N GLU A 37 -1.21 9.01 -3.06
CA GLU A 37 -2.32 8.45 -3.80
C GLU A 37 -2.00 8.35 -5.29
N HIS A 38 -2.66 7.39 -5.92
CA HIS A 38 -2.73 7.28 -7.35
C HIS A 38 -4.20 7.34 -7.78
N GLN A 39 -4.44 7.59 -9.06
CA GLN A 39 -5.80 7.63 -9.61
C GLN A 39 -6.21 6.21 -10.03
N GLY A 40 -6.22 5.28 -9.07
CA GLY A 40 -6.58 3.87 -9.22
C GLY A 40 -5.42 2.92 -9.57
N LYS A 41 -5.67 1.61 -9.45
CA LYS A 41 -4.70 0.53 -9.67
C LYS A 41 -3.91 0.66 -10.97
N PRO A 42 -4.55 0.90 -12.14
CA PRO A 42 -3.81 0.96 -13.40
C PRO A 42 -2.81 2.11 -13.42
N ALA A 43 -3.15 3.25 -12.80
CA ALA A 43 -2.26 4.40 -12.71
C ALA A 43 -1.07 4.12 -11.79
N LEU A 44 -1.32 3.46 -10.65
CA LEU A 44 -0.27 3.01 -9.73
C LEU A 44 0.68 2.03 -10.41
N LEU A 45 0.16 0.91 -10.92
CA LEU A 45 0.97 -0.18 -11.49
C LEU A 45 1.82 0.31 -12.67
N ARG A 46 1.28 1.17 -13.54
CA ARG A 46 2.01 1.75 -14.67
C ARG A 46 3.19 2.61 -14.23
N LYS A 47 3.07 3.33 -13.11
CA LYS A 47 4.11 4.24 -12.61
C LYS A 47 5.04 3.59 -11.59
N LEU A 48 4.64 2.45 -11.01
CA LEU A 48 5.25 1.86 -9.83
C LEU A 48 6.76 1.66 -10.00
N LYS A 49 7.19 0.97 -11.07
CA LYS A 49 8.62 0.75 -11.36
C LYS A 49 9.43 2.05 -11.37
N ASN A 50 8.97 3.06 -12.11
CA ASN A 50 9.69 4.32 -12.24
C ASN A 50 9.70 5.11 -10.92
N ARG A 51 8.60 5.04 -10.16
CA ARG A 51 8.51 5.64 -8.83
C ARG A 51 9.49 4.98 -7.86
N LEU A 52 9.56 3.65 -7.84
CA LEU A 52 10.49 2.86 -7.03
C LEU A 52 11.95 3.16 -7.40
N ARG A 53 12.29 3.27 -8.70
CA ARG A 53 13.63 3.70 -9.13
C ARG A 53 14.02 5.07 -8.59
N GLY A 54 13.05 5.97 -8.45
CA GLY A 54 13.23 7.28 -7.83
C GLY A 54 13.64 7.22 -6.35
N TYR A 55 13.50 6.07 -5.69
CA TYR A 55 13.93 5.84 -4.30
C TYR A 55 15.26 5.07 -4.20
N ALA A 56 16.08 4.99 -5.26
CA ALA A 56 17.39 4.33 -5.17
C ALA A 56 18.33 4.94 -4.10
N TRP A 57 18.06 6.18 -3.68
CA TRP A 57 18.79 6.92 -2.64
C TRP A 57 18.25 6.68 -1.21
N LEU A 58 17.22 5.85 -1.04
CA LEU A 58 16.50 5.71 0.22
C LEU A 58 17.46 5.32 1.39
N PRO A 59 17.47 6.06 2.51
CA PRO A 59 18.23 5.68 3.70
C PRO A 59 17.89 4.28 4.22
N SER A 60 18.83 3.65 4.91
CA SER A 60 18.69 2.25 5.36
C SER A 60 17.65 2.05 6.48
N ASP A 61 17.19 3.12 7.10
CA ASP A 61 16.15 3.18 8.12
C ASP A 61 14.80 3.71 7.58
N HIS A 62 14.71 4.01 6.28
CA HIS A 62 13.47 4.35 5.61
C HIS A 62 12.84 3.11 4.96
N ARG A 63 11.51 3.08 4.84
CA ARG A 63 10.78 1.99 4.19
C ARG A 63 9.72 2.51 3.22
N ILE A 64 9.35 1.67 2.26
CA ILE A 64 8.28 1.93 1.31
C ILE A 64 7.20 0.86 1.50
N VAL A 65 5.95 1.27 1.59
CA VAL A 65 4.78 0.39 1.65
C VAL A 65 3.93 0.65 0.41
N VAL A 66 3.73 -0.38 -0.40
CA VAL A 66 2.83 -0.31 -1.56
C VAL A 66 1.55 -1.03 -1.19
N ILE A 67 0.40 -0.38 -1.33
CA ILE A 67 -0.93 -0.94 -1.04
C ILE A 67 -1.81 -0.76 -2.27
N VAL A 68 -2.37 -1.87 -2.74
CA VAL A 68 -3.39 -1.92 -3.79
C VAL A 68 -4.55 -2.77 -3.30
N ASP A 69 -5.72 -2.55 -3.85
CA ASP A 69 -6.88 -3.35 -3.52
C ASP A 69 -6.90 -4.60 -4.42
N MET A 70 -7.49 -5.69 -3.94
CA MET A 70 -7.60 -6.89 -4.76
C MET A 70 -8.63 -6.68 -5.88
N ASP A 71 -9.72 -5.98 -5.59
CA ASP A 71 -10.94 -5.97 -6.41
C ASP A 71 -11.30 -7.39 -6.88
N GLN A 72 -11.44 -7.57 -8.19
CA GLN A 72 -11.68 -8.84 -8.86
C GLN A 72 -10.41 -9.47 -9.44
N ASP A 73 -9.22 -8.94 -9.12
CA ASP A 73 -7.95 -9.46 -9.65
C ASP A 73 -7.53 -10.78 -8.96
N GLN A 74 -6.78 -11.60 -9.69
CA GLN A 74 -6.10 -12.75 -9.09
C GLN A 74 -4.94 -12.28 -8.22
N CYS A 75 -5.09 -12.44 -6.91
CA CYS A 75 -4.14 -11.91 -5.92
C CYS A 75 -2.69 -12.37 -6.15
N ASP A 76 -2.48 -13.61 -6.61
CA ASP A 76 -1.15 -14.15 -6.91
C ASP A 76 -0.49 -13.46 -8.12
N GLN A 77 -1.27 -13.13 -9.16
CA GLN A 77 -0.79 -12.42 -10.33
C GLN A 77 -0.46 -10.97 -9.99
N LEU A 78 -1.37 -10.30 -9.27
CA LEU A 78 -1.17 -8.94 -8.80
C LEU A 78 0.06 -8.86 -7.90
N LYS A 79 0.21 -9.82 -6.97
CA LYS A 79 1.38 -9.91 -6.10
C LYS A 79 2.66 -10.07 -6.90
N SER A 80 2.68 -10.97 -7.88
CA SER A 80 3.84 -11.19 -8.75
C SER A 80 4.23 -9.93 -9.52
N GLN A 81 3.26 -9.17 -10.02
CA GLN A 81 3.51 -7.90 -10.70
C GLN A 81 4.14 -6.84 -9.78
N LEU A 82 3.66 -6.72 -8.54
CA LEU A 82 4.23 -5.78 -7.55
C LEU A 82 5.66 -6.16 -7.18
N GLU A 83 5.94 -7.45 -6.99
CA GLU A 83 7.28 -7.97 -6.68
C GLU A 83 8.24 -7.77 -7.87
N GLN A 84 7.77 -8.01 -9.10
CA GLN A 84 8.55 -7.75 -10.31
C GLN A 84 8.92 -6.27 -10.44
N ALA A 85 7.99 -5.36 -10.12
CA ALA A 85 8.27 -3.92 -10.14
C ALA A 85 9.35 -3.51 -9.13
N CYS A 86 9.42 -4.18 -7.96
CA CYS A 86 10.48 -3.96 -6.98
C CYS A 86 11.84 -4.45 -7.51
N SER A 87 11.86 -5.67 -8.07
CA SER A 87 13.04 -6.28 -8.69
C SER A 87 13.60 -5.42 -9.83
N ASP A 88 12.74 -4.98 -10.75
CA ASP A 88 13.10 -4.12 -11.89
C ASP A 88 13.59 -2.72 -11.49
N ALA A 89 13.25 -2.29 -10.28
CA ALA A 89 13.72 -1.05 -9.68
C ALA A 89 15.02 -1.21 -8.88
N GLY A 90 15.52 -2.44 -8.71
CA GLY A 90 16.71 -2.75 -7.93
C GLY A 90 16.50 -2.61 -6.41
N LEU A 91 15.26 -2.68 -5.93
CA LEU A 91 14.94 -2.62 -4.50
C LEU A 91 14.58 -4.02 -3.98
N HIS A 92 15.08 -4.36 -2.81
CA HIS A 92 14.72 -5.62 -2.15
C HIS A 92 13.36 -5.47 -1.47
N SER A 93 12.42 -6.28 -1.94
CA SER A 93 11.15 -6.43 -1.24
C SER A 93 11.33 -7.26 0.03
N LYS A 94 10.43 -7.08 0.99
CA LYS A 94 10.39 -7.88 2.22
C LYS A 94 10.23 -9.39 1.93
N GLN A 95 9.53 -9.74 0.84
CA GLN A 95 9.37 -11.13 0.41
C GLN A 95 10.68 -11.71 -0.12
N ALA A 96 11.40 -10.97 -0.97
CA ALA A 96 12.67 -11.42 -1.53
C ALA A 96 13.82 -11.44 -0.50
N ALA A 97 13.84 -10.48 0.43
CA ALA A 97 14.94 -10.33 1.39
C ALA A 97 15.02 -11.45 2.45
N GLY A 98 13.89 -12.07 2.81
CA GLY A 98 13.84 -13.14 3.83
C GLY A 98 14.34 -12.75 5.23
N GLY A 99 14.60 -11.46 5.49
CA GLY A 99 15.27 -10.97 6.69
C GLY A 99 15.04 -9.45 6.90
N PRO A 100 15.78 -8.80 7.82
CA PRO A 100 15.53 -7.39 8.19
C PRO A 100 15.99 -6.37 7.15
N GLN A 101 16.79 -6.79 6.15
CA GLN A 101 17.34 -5.92 5.11
C GLN A 101 16.44 -5.88 3.88
N TRP A 102 15.37 -5.09 3.97
CA TRP A 102 14.43 -4.84 2.88
C TRP A 102 14.13 -3.34 2.80
N GLN A 103 13.77 -2.85 1.62
CA GLN A 103 13.35 -1.46 1.41
C GLN A 103 11.85 -1.34 1.16
N VAL A 104 11.26 -2.29 0.44
CA VAL A 104 9.86 -2.21 0.00
C VAL A 104 9.04 -3.35 0.59
N VAL A 105 7.81 -3.09 0.98
CA VAL A 105 6.84 -4.13 1.28
C VAL A 105 5.57 -3.87 0.49
N THR A 106 5.11 -4.88 -0.23
CA THR A 106 3.89 -4.81 -1.04
C THR A 106 2.76 -5.55 -0.31
N ARG A 107 1.58 -4.95 -0.30
CA ARG A 107 0.37 -5.43 0.37
C ARG A 107 -0.81 -5.30 -0.57
N ILE A 108 -1.69 -6.28 -0.49
CA ILE A 108 -2.96 -6.30 -1.21
C ILE A 108 -4.05 -6.27 -0.15
N ALA A 109 -4.96 -5.30 -0.21
CA ALA A 109 -6.15 -5.27 0.62
C ALA A 109 -7.16 -6.28 0.04
N ILE A 110 -7.37 -7.38 0.77
CA ILE A 110 -8.26 -8.47 0.36
C ILE A 110 -9.71 -8.06 0.65
N GLU A 111 -10.60 -8.35 -0.31
CA GLU A 111 -12.00 -7.87 -0.35
C GLU A 111 -12.16 -6.32 -0.37
N GLU A 112 -11.09 -5.57 -0.70
CA GLU A 112 -11.07 -4.09 -0.76
C GLU A 112 -11.15 -3.39 0.63
N LEU A 113 -10.78 -2.11 0.68
CA LEU A 113 -10.86 -1.30 1.91
C LEU A 113 -12.29 -1.17 2.43
N GLU A 114 -13.27 -1.08 1.54
CA GLU A 114 -14.69 -0.90 1.80
C GLU A 114 -15.25 -2.03 2.66
N ALA A 115 -14.80 -3.28 2.44
CA ALA A 115 -15.19 -4.42 3.24
C ALA A 115 -14.79 -4.28 4.72
N TRP A 116 -13.75 -3.49 5.03
CA TRP A 116 -13.31 -3.27 6.41
C TRP A 116 -14.22 -2.29 7.15
N TYR A 117 -14.84 -1.35 6.42
CA TYR A 117 -15.81 -0.39 6.96
C TYR A 117 -17.21 -0.97 7.05
N PHE A 118 -17.63 -1.66 5.98
CA PHE A 118 -19.01 -2.01 5.72
C PHE A 118 -19.29 -3.48 5.95
N GLY A 119 -18.53 -4.17 6.81
CA GLY A 119 -18.60 -5.61 7.08
C GLY A 119 -20.00 -6.22 7.34
N ASP A 120 -21.06 -5.41 7.42
CA ASP A 120 -22.45 -5.78 7.14
C ASP A 120 -23.05 -4.92 5.99
N TRP A 121 -22.97 -5.39 4.74
CA TRP A 121 -23.57 -4.70 3.59
C TRP A 121 -25.09 -4.51 3.76
N GLN A 122 -25.78 -5.43 4.44
CA GLN A 122 -27.20 -5.28 4.71
C GLN A 122 -27.46 -4.10 5.66
N ALA A 123 -26.58 -3.84 6.64
CA ALA A 123 -26.67 -2.64 7.48
C ALA A 123 -26.50 -1.36 6.67
N VAL A 124 -25.60 -1.35 5.69
CA VAL A 124 -25.41 -0.20 4.79
C VAL A 124 -26.67 0.06 3.97
N CYS A 125 -27.23 -0.96 3.31
CA CYS A 125 -28.47 -0.81 2.55
C CYS A 125 -29.65 -0.36 3.43
N ARG A 126 -29.70 -0.79 4.71
CA ARG A 126 -30.69 -0.31 5.68
C ARG A 126 -30.51 1.18 6.00
N ALA A 127 -29.28 1.65 6.17
CA ALA A 127 -28.97 3.06 6.51
C ALA A 127 -29.06 3.99 5.29
N PHE A 128 -28.75 3.47 4.10
CA PHE A 128 -28.73 4.20 2.83
C PHE A 128 -29.55 3.45 1.76
N PRO A 129 -30.89 3.57 1.76
CA PRO A 129 -31.77 2.75 0.91
C PRO A 129 -31.62 2.93 -0.60
N LYS A 130 -30.80 3.89 -1.04
CA LYS A 130 -30.50 4.13 -2.45
C LYS A 130 -29.30 3.33 -2.96
N VAL A 131 -28.60 2.63 -2.07
CA VAL A 131 -27.50 1.73 -2.37
C VAL A 131 -28.06 0.30 -2.34
N SER A 132 -27.76 -0.51 -3.37
CA SER A 132 -28.28 -1.87 -3.55
C SER A 132 -27.14 -2.86 -3.76
#